data_AF-A0A0F9T2Q5-F1
#
_entry.id   AF-A0A0F9T2Q5-F1
#
_cell.length_a   1.000
_cell.length_b   1.000
_cell.length_c   1.000
_cell.angle_alpha   90.00
_cell.angle_beta   90.00
_cell.angle_gamma   90.00
#
_symmetry.space_group_name_H-M   'P 1'
#
loop_
_entity.id
_entity.type
_entity.pdbx_description
1 polymer ?
#
loop_
_entity_poly.entity_id
_entity_poly.type
_entity_poly.pdbx_seq_one_letter_code
_entity_poly.pdbx_strand_id
1 'polypeptide(L)'
;MTTAKTKKRSRSKGLCFIITGAALTHITRNLACEGRWPEAVRTLVQGLHGMTYELAFRILAGDAKLVGENNSVDLVDDDDQEYRGRLLWFYAGIYRDASRNIYLQPYAFVSGWSAQDLGGAPGGLTNKHRRQAMARRGPLGTSWESADDKLYRSQHYMDDPVNDWAEVLYVDEKYNERCVLLRSVAQPPLWVEPHFDLQSALNAWLKHHELEERSALRGPFWDDAIDERREIREQAQRRREKPDKQTRKEIRKQTAAALATDSPFTPDEAETILEGISGEADVDSVPERGNSEDSKHGYILRDGSFYPCEYMQHRALATRLLKHLHSVETDDPDKEADERGWVKVQIGMLDKMARVMAVRRMTEVQRKTALEWCVAHNAGPEALQELMTPPER
;
A
#
# COMPACT_ATOMS: atom_id res chain seq x y z
N MET A 1 39.75 61.97 -74.35
CA MET A 1 39.02 60.68 -74.31
C MET A 1 39.42 59.96 -73.03
N THR A 2 38.54 59.97 -72.03
CA THR A 2 38.78 59.29 -70.74
C THR A 2 37.50 58.55 -70.39
N THR A 3 37.51 57.24 -70.60
CA THR A 3 36.38 56.35 -70.36
C THR A 3 36.32 55.98 -68.88
N ALA A 4 35.28 56.46 -68.19
CA ALA A 4 34.97 56.08 -66.83
C ALA A 4 34.47 54.63 -66.80
N LYS A 5 35.24 53.74 -66.15
CA LYS A 5 34.82 52.37 -65.86
C LYS A 5 33.88 52.37 -64.65
N THR A 6 32.59 52.15 -64.90
CA THR A 6 31.59 51.95 -63.85
C THR A 6 31.82 50.61 -63.15
N LYS A 7 32.25 50.67 -61.88
CA LYS A 7 32.50 49.50 -61.03
C LYS A 7 31.14 48.86 -60.68
N LYS A 8 30.83 47.71 -61.28
CA LYS A 8 29.60 46.93 -61.05
C LYS A 8 29.65 46.36 -59.62
N ARG A 9 29.00 47.01 -58.65
CA ARG A 9 28.77 46.45 -57.30
C ARG A 9 27.92 45.18 -57.44
N SER A 10 28.45 44.03 -57.03
CA SER A 10 27.63 42.83 -56.88
C SER A 10 26.59 43.10 -55.79
N ARG A 11 25.30 42.99 -56.14
CA ARG A 11 24.23 42.98 -55.13
C ARG A 11 24.46 41.74 -54.27
N SER A 12 24.69 41.93 -52.97
CA SER A 12 24.61 40.85 -52.00
C SER A 12 23.26 40.15 -52.19
N LYS A 13 23.26 38.84 -52.44
CA LYS A 13 22.04 38.03 -52.45
C LYS A 13 21.49 38.06 -51.02
N GLY A 14 20.62 39.03 -50.73
CA GLY A 14 19.91 39.08 -49.45
C GLY A 14 19.05 37.84 -49.34
N LEU A 15 19.05 37.21 -48.16
CA LEU A 15 18.06 36.18 -47.86
C LEU A 15 16.67 36.82 -47.91
N CYS A 16 15.78 36.25 -48.70
CA CYS A 16 14.37 36.58 -48.74
C CYS A 16 13.60 35.37 -48.23
N PHE A 17 12.74 35.56 -47.22
CA PHE A 17 11.85 34.53 -46.71
C PHE A 17 10.41 34.94 -47.03
N ILE A 18 9.60 33.97 -47.45
CA ILE A 18 8.16 34.14 -47.66
C ILE A 18 7.47 33.55 -46.43
N ILE A 19 6.61 34.33 -45.80
CA ILE A 19 5.75 33.86 -44.71
C ILE A 19 4.35 33.66 -45.28
N THR A 20 3.84 32.44 -45.18
CA THR A 20 2.50 32.08 -45.64
C THR A 20 1.53 32.07 -44.48
N GLY A 21 0.27 32.43 -44.72
CA GLY A 21 -0.80 32.34 -43.71
C GLY A 21 -0.95 30.93 -43.15
N ALA A 22 -0.80 29.91 -44.02
CA ALA A 22 -0.86 28.51 -43.63
C ALA A 22 0.26 28.14 -42.64
N ALA A 23 1.49 28.59 -42.88
CA ALA A 23 2.61 28.37 -41.96
C ALA A 23 2.37 29.04 -40.60
N LEU A 24 1.85 30.27 -40.60
CA LEU A 24 1.53 30.97 -39.36
C LEU A 24 0.44 30.25 -38.56
N THR A 25 -0.65 29.83 -39.23
CA THR A 25 -1.72 29.04 -38.62
C THR A 25 -1.17 27.78 -37.97
N HIS A 26 -0.36 27.02 -38.70
CA HIS A 26 0.26 25.79 -38.21
C HIS A 26 1.15 26.03 -36.99
N ILE A 27 2.02 27.04 -37.01
CA ILE A 27 2.90 27.39 -35.88
C ILE A 27 2.06 27.75 -34.65
N THR A 28 1.05 28.61 -34.81
CA THR A 28 0.24 29.07 -33.68
C THR A 28 -0.64 27.95 -33.11
N ARG A 29 -1.16 27.06 -33.96
CA ARG A 29 -1.88 25.87 -33.55
C ARG A 29 -1.00 24.89 -32.77
N ASN A 30 0.26 24.71 -33.18
CA ASN A 30 1.23 23.89 -32.44
C ASN A 30 1.57 24.50 -31.08
N LEU A 31 1.81 25.83 -31.01
CA LEU A 31 1.98 26.53 -29.73
C LEU A 31 0.78 26.32 -28.81
N ALA A 32 -0.44 26.35 -29.34
CA ALA A 32 -1.64 26.07 -28.56
C ALA A 32 -1.67 24.63 -28.06
N CYS A 33 -1.28 23.62 -28.84
CA CYS A 33 -1.17 22.25 -28.36
C CYS A 33 -0.09 22.07 -27.28
N GLU A 34 1.02 22.81 -27.37
CA GLU A 34 2.14 22.77 -26.41
C GLU A 34 1.84 23.48 -25.06
N GLY A 35 0.59 23.86 -24.79
CA GLY A 35 0.22 24.62 -23.59
C GLY A 35 0.61 26.11 -23.64
N ARG A 36 1.19 26.58 -24.75
CA ARG A 36 1.62 27.97 -24.97
C ARG A 36 0.56 28.79 -25.71
N TRP A 37 -0.71 28.48 -25.50
CA TRP A 37 -1.83 29.16 -26.16
C TRP A 37 -1.86 30.69 -25.93
N PRO A 38 -1.44 31.27 -24.77
CA PRO A 38 -1.40 32.72 -24.65
C PRO A 38 -0.37 33.36 -25.58
N GLU A 39 0.73 32.65 -25.88
CA GLU A 39 1.73 33.08 -26.83
C GLU A 39 1.27 32.93 -28.28
N ALA A 40 0.51 31.88 -28.59
CA ALA A 40 -0.15 31.73 -29.88
C ALA A 40 -1.08 32.92 -30.16
N VAL A 41 -1.90 33.31 -29.17
CA VAL A 41 -2.79 34.48 -29.26
C VAL A 41 -2.00 35.76 -29.46
N ARG A 42 -0.93 35.99 -28.67
CA ARG A 42 -0.07 37.17 -28.85
C ARG A 42 0.56 37.22 -30.23
N THR A 43 1.05 36.09 -30.74
CA THR A 43 1.64 35.98 -32.07
C THR A 43 0.64 36.40 -33.15
N LEU A 44 -0.62 35.96 -33.06
CA LEU A 44 -1.67 36.35 -34.00
C LEU A 44 -2.07 37.83 -33.86
N VAL A 45 -2.41 38.27 -32.65
CA VAL A 45 -2.96 39.61 -32.40
C VAL A 45 -1.93 40.73 -32.58
N GLN A 46 -0.68 40.49 -32.19
CA GLN A 46 0.40 41.49 -32.33
C GLN A 46 1.14 41.39 -33.67
N GLY A 47 1.20 40.18 -34.25
CA GLY A 47 1.91 39.92 -35.49
C GLY A 47 1.13 40.26 -36.76
N LEU A 48 -0.20 40.31 -36.68
CA LEU A 48 -1.07 40.59 -37.84
C LEU A 48 -1.92 41.83 -37.60
N HIS A 49 -1.77 42.82 -38.49
CA HIS A 49 -2.58 44.02 -38.45
C HIS A 49 -4.07 43.69 -38.67
N GLY A 50 -4.94 44.18 -37.79
CA GLY A 50 -6.39 43.94 -37.88
C GLY A 50 -6.87 42.63 -37.23
N MET A 51 -5.98 41.80 -36.68
CA MET A 51 -6.35 40.57 -35.97
C MET A 51 -6.94 40.87 -34.59
N THR A 52 -8.19 40.46 -34.35
CA THR A 52 -8.83 40.56 -33.03
C THR A 52 -8.65 39.28 -32.21
N TYR A 53 -8.88 39.35 -30.90
CA TYR A 53 -8.88 38.16 -30.04
C TYR A 53 -9.89 37.11 -30.49
N GLU A 54 -11.08 37.54 -30.92
CA GLU A 54 -12.13 36.64 -31.41
C GLU A 54 -11.68 35.86 -32.65
N LEU A 55 -11.07 36.53 -33.63
CA LEU A 55 -10.55 35.86 -34.82
C LEU A 55 -9.36 34.95 -34.49
N ALA A 56 -8.49 35.37 -33.58
CA ALA A 56 -7.39 34.53 -33.11
C ALA A 56 -7.92 33.25 -32.45
N PHE A 57 -8.95 33.35 -31.61
CA PHE A 57 -9.58 32.18 -30.99
C PHE A 57 -10.25 31.26 -32.01
N ARG A 58 -10.92 31.80 -33.04
CA ARG A 58 -11.45 30.96 -34.15
C ARG A 58 -10.35 30.18 -34.85
N ILE A 59 -9.18 30.79 -35.10
CA ILE A 59 -8.04 30.09 -35.70
C ILE A 59 -7.53 28.96 -34.80
N LEU A 60 -7.39 29.24 -33.51
CA LEU A 60 -6.84 28.32 -32.52
C LEU A 60 -7.87 27.28 -32.02
N ALA A 61 -9.16 27.48 -32.25
CA ALA A 61 -10.20 26.47 -32.07
C ALA A 61 -10.31 25.52 -33.29
N GLY A 62 -9.73 25.92 -34.43
CA GLY A 62 -9.82 25.16 -35.67
C GLY A 62 -11.08 25.45 -36.48
N ASP A 63 -11.74 26.60 -36.26
CA ASP A 63 -12.90 27.08 -37.03
C ASP A 63 -12.52 27.98 -38.21
N ALA A 64 -11.25 28.43 -38.25
CA ALA A 64 -10.72 29.29 -39.29
C ALA A 64 -9.23 29.06 -39.49
N LYS A 65 -8.70 29.46 -40.65
CA LYS A 65 -7.26 29.49 -40.93
C LYS A 65 -6.89 30.70 -41.76
N LEU A 66 -5.60 30.99 -41.77
CA LEU A 66 -5.02 32.01 -42.63
C LEU A 66 -4.52 31.37 -43.93
N VAL A 67 -4.80 32.02 -45.06
CA VAL A 67 -4.31 31.65 -46.40
C VAL A 67 -3.64 32.84 -47.07
N GLY A 68 -2.89 32.59 -48.14
CA GLY A 68 -2.15 33.63 -48.87
C GLY A 68 -0.73 33.86 -48.35
N GLU A 69 -0.06 34.90 -48.88
CA GLU A 69 1.38 35.13 -48.73
C GLU A 69 1.70 36.60 -48.49
N ASN A 70 2.74 36.86 -47.68
CA ASN A 70 3.32 38.18 -47.43
C ASN A 70 2.27 39.25 -47.02
N ASN A 71 1.85 40.09 -47.96
CA ASN A 71 0.96 41.24 -47.73
C ASN A 71 -0.53 40.94 -48.01
N SER A 72 -0.85 39.72 -48.46
CA SER A 72 -2.23 39.30 -48.77
C SER A 72 -2.53 38.03 -47.98
N VAL A 73 -2.75 38.19 -46.68
CA VAL A 73 -3.15 37.10 -45.79
C VAL A 73 -4.63 37.27 -45.48
N ASP A 74 -5.42 36.29 -45.89
CA ASP A 74 -6.87 36.28 -45.73
C ASP A 74 -7.28 35.23 -44.69
N LEU A 75 -8.33 35.54 -43.92
CA LEU A 75 -8.97 34.59 -43.03
C LEU A 75 -10.08 33.85 -43.79
N VAL A 76 -10.04 32.53 -43.76
CA VAL A 76 -11.08 31.67 -44.33
C VAL A 76 -11.57 30.69 -43.29
N ASP A 77 -12.82 30.25 -43.42
CA ASP A 77 -13.37 29.20 -42.56
C ASP A 77 -12.59 27.89 -42.77
N ASP A 78 -12.48 27.12 -41.69
CA ASP A 78 -11.74 25.87 -41.66
C ASP A 78 -12.47 24.87 -40.76
N ASP A 79 -12.39 23.59 -41.09
CA ASP A 79 -12.91 22.50 -40.25
C ASP A 79 -11.82 21.44 -40.08
N ASP A 80 -10.74 21.84 -39.42
CA ASP A 80 -9.55 20.99 -39.25
C ASP A 80 -9.77 19.96 -38.14
N GLN A 81 -10.42 18.85 -38.50
CA GLN A 81 -10.72 17.74 -37.60
C GLN A 81 -9.45 17.09 -37.03
N GLU A 82 -8.35 17.06 -37.80
CA GLU A 82 -7.06 16.52 -37.34
C GLU A 82 -6.51 17.39 -36.21
N TYR A 83 -6.50 18.71 -36.38
CA TYR A 83 -6.08 19.63 -35.35
C TYR A 83 -6.96 19.57 -34.10
N ARG A 84 -8.28 19.49 -34.26
CA ARG A 84 -9.21 19.35 -33.12
C ARG A 84 -8.96 18.05 -32.35
N GLY A 85 -8.69 16.95 -33.06
CA GLY A 85 -8.28 15.69 -32.44
C GLY A 85 -6.98 15.83 -31.63
N ARG A 86 -5.98 16.56 -32.15
CA ARG A 86 -4.75 16.87 -31.41
C ARG A 86 -5.03 17.70 -30.16
N LEU A 87 -5.84 18.76 -30.25
CA LEU A 87 -6.23 19.57 -29.09
C LEU A 87 -6.88 18.71 -28.01
N LEU A 88 -7.84 17.86 -28.38
CA LEU A 88 -8.50 16.94 -27.46
C LEU A 88 -7.50 15.99 -26.80
N TRP A 89 -6.52 15.49 -27.54
CA TRP A 89 -5.46 14.64 -26.99
C TRP A 89 -4.61 15.39 -25.95
N PHE A 90 -4.11 16.60 -26.24
CA PHE A 90 -3.25 17.36 -25.33
C PHE A 90 -3.96 17.79 -24.04
N TYR A 91 -5.23 18.19 -24.17
CA TYR A 91 -6.03 18.72 -23.06
C TYR A 91 -7.02 17.69 -22.47
N ALA A 92 -6.86 16.41 -22.83
CA ALA A 92 -7.71 15.32 -22.35
C ALA A 92 -7.73 15.29 -20.81
N GLY A 93 -8.91 15.11 -20.23
CA GLY A 93 -9.07 14.86 -18.80
C GLY A 93 -8.61 15.98 -17.88
N ILE A 94 -8.57 17.23 -18.34
CA ILE A 94 -8.33 18.36 -17.45
C ILE A 94 -9.56 18.61 -16.58
N TYR A 95 -9.37 18.48 -15.28
CA TYR A 95 -10.34 18.81 -14.25
C TYR A 95 -10.10 20.23 -13.72
N ARG A 96 -11.17 20.96 -13.43
CA ARG A 96 -11.13 22.28 -12.79
C ARG A 96 -11.77 22.22 -11.41
N ASP A 97 -10.97 22.49 -10.37
CA ASP A 97 -11.51 22.80 -9.04
C ASP A 97 -11.88 24.29 -9.01
N ALA A 98 -13.19 24.57 -9.08
CA ALA A 98 -13.71 25.94 -9.06
C ALA A 98 -13.42 26.67 -7.74
N SER A 99 -13.31 25.95 -6.62
CA SER A 99 -13.12 26.55 -5.29
C SER A 99 -11.71 27.07 -5.09
N ARG A 100 -10.71 26.35 -5.63
CA ARG A 100 -9.29 26.70 -5.54
C ARG A 100 -8.75 27.38 -6.81
N ASN A 101 -9.56 27.39 -7.86
CA ASN A 101 -9.18 27.85 -9.20
C ASN A 101 -7.88 27.20 -9.71
N ILE A 102 -7.78 25.88 -9.52
CA ILE A 102 -6.66 25.06 -9.99
C ILE A 102 -7.15 24.09 -11.08
N TYR A 103 -6.20 23.66 -11.91
CA TYR A 103 -6.42 22.69 -12.97
C TYR A 103 -5.56 21.46 -12.73
N LEU A 104 -6.15 20.29 -12.86
CA LEU A 104 -5.51 19.02 -12.58
C LEU A 104 -5.72 18.06 -13.74
N GLN A 105 -4.75 17.17 -13.95
CA GLN A 105 -4.83 16.16 -15.00
C GLN A 105 -4.36 14.80 -14.46
N PRO A 106 -5.11 13.71 -14.67
CA PRO A 106 -4.67 12.37 -14.31
C PRO A 106 -3.37 12.00 -15.02
N TYR A 107 -2.49 11.25 -14.36
CA TYR A 107 -1.27 10.75 -15.02
C TYR A 107 -0.85 9.34 -14.57
N ALA A 108 -1.23 8.93 -13.35
CA ALA A 108 -0.88 7.61 -12.83
C ALA A 108 -1.97 7.10 -11.87
N PHE A 109 -1.93 5.80 -11.55
CA PHE A 109 -2.71 5.25 -10.44
C PHE A 109 -1.86 4.30 -9.61
N VAL A 110 -2.21 4.17 -8.32
CA VAL A 110 -1.51 3.29 -7.39
C VAL A 110 -2.22 1.95 -7.33
N SER A 111 -1.62 0.89 -7.89
CA SER A 111 -2.27 -0.42 -8.00
C SER A 111 -2.23 -1.26 -6.71
N GLY A 112 -1.30 -0.96 -5.80
CA GLY A 112 -1.24 -1.58 -4.48
C GLY A 112 -0.19 -0.96 -3.57
N TRP A 113 -0.46 -1.01 -2.26
CA TRP A 113 0.44 -0.54 -1.21
C TRP A 113 0.97 -1.75 -0.41
N SER A 114 2.13 -2.27 -0.79
CA SER A 114 2.66 -3.54 -0.26
C SER A 114 3.10 -3.44 1.21
N ALA A 115 3.28 -4.60 1.87
CA ALA A 115 3.90 -4.66 3.20
C ALA A 115 5.38 -4.20 3.18
N GLN A 116 6.05 -4.28 2.04
CA GLN A 116 7.41 -3.77 1.83
C GLN A 116 7.46 -2.24 1.78
N ASP A 117 6.36 -1.57 1.42
CA ASP A 117 6.19 -0.11 1.63
C ASP A 117 6.09 0.24 3.13
N LEU A 118 5.77 -0.74 3.98
CA LEU A 118 5.59 -0.57 5.43
C LEU A 118 6.76 -1.11 6.27
N GLY A 119 7.67 -1.89 5.67
CA GLY A 119 8.80 -2.46 6.39
C GLY A 119 9.84 -3.11 5.49
N GLY A 120 11.09 -2.64 5.57
CA GLY A 120 12.22 -3.56 5.49
C GLY A 120 13.33 -3.31 4.47
N ALA A 121 13.41 -2.18 3.76
CA ALA A 121 14.68 -1.86 3.08
C ALA A 121 15.76 -1.53 4.13
N PRO A 122 17.01 -2.03 4.04
CA PRO A 122 18.12 -1.52 4.83
C PRO A 122 18.44 -0.11 4.33
N GLY A 123 17.97 0.89 5.06
CA GLY A 123 17.85 2.30 4.61
C GLY A 123 16.40 2.80 4.50
N GLY A 124 15.42 1.97 4.87
CA GLY A 124 13.99 2.25 4.79
C GLY A 124 13.61 3.51 5.55
N LEU A 125 13.13 4.49 4.79
CA LEU A 125 12.61 5.77 5.27
C LEU A 125 11.62 5.53 6.42
N THR A 126 12.03 5.94 7.61
CA THR A 126 11.15 6.02 8.78
C THR A 126 10.05 7.01 8.45
N ASN A 127 8.86 6.50 8.15
CA ASN A 127 7.67 7.32 7.99
C ASN A 127 7.46 8.08 9.31
N LYS A 128 7.82 9.38 9.35
CA LYS A 128 7.70 10.24 10.55
C LYS A 128 6.27 10.30 11.09
N HIS A 129 5.30 9.90 10.28
CA HIS A 129 3.88 9.86 10.60
C HIS A 129 3.35 8.46 10.95
N ARG A 130 4.19 7.42 10.93
CA ARG A 130 3.83 6.06 11.41
C ARG A 130 3.28 6.10 12.84
N ARG A 131 3.78 7.02 13.67
CA ARG A 131 3.31 7.22 15.05
C ARG A 131 1.90 7.82 15.14
N GLN A 132 1.49 8.66 14.19
CA GLN A 132 0.15 9.26 14.20
C GLN A 132 -0.93 8.29 13.71
N ALA A 133 -0.63 7.50 12.66
CA ALA A 133 -1.57 6.50 12.15
C ALA A 133 -1.80 5.32 13.12
N MET A 134 -0.78 4.93 13.90
CA MET A 134 -0.92 3.88 14.91
C MET A 134 -1.61 4.35 16.20
N ALA A 135 -1.50 5.63 16.57
CA ALA A 135 -2.08 6.15 17.83
C ALA A 135 -3.62 6.21 17.85
N ARG A 136 -4.30 6.03 16.70
CA ARG A 136 -5.77 6.01 16.59
C ARG A 136 -6.37 4.61 16.37
N ARG A 137 -5.58 3.54 16.46
CA ARG A 137 -6.07 2.17 16.23
C ARG A 137 -6.62 1.54 17.51
N GLY A 138 -7.94 1.33 17.55
CA GLY A 138 -8.57 0.37 18.45
C GLY A 138 -8.19 -1.08 18.07
N PRO A 139 -8.39 -2.05 18.99
CA PRO A 139 -7.98 -3.42 18.77
C PRO A 139 -8.98 -4.13 17.85
N LEU A 140 -8.43 -4.85 16.86
CA LEU A 140 -9.04 -5.96 16.12
C LEU A 140 -10.23 -5.63 15.18
N GLY A 141 -10.02 -5.84 13.88
CA GLY A 141 -10.96 -6.67 13.11
C GLY A 141 -11.58 -6.08 11.85
N THR A 142 -11.98 -4.81 11.80
CA THR A 142 -12.85 -4.33 10.70
C THR A 142 -12.66 -2.86 10.36
N SER A 143 -11.69 -2.57 9.49
CA SER A 143 -11.79 -1.69 8.31
C SER A 143 -10.39 -1.53 7.74
N TRP A 144 -9.97 -2.47 6.92
CA TRP A 144 -8.80 -2.26 6.08
C TRP A 144 -9.12 -1.08 5.15
N GLU A 145 -8.29 -0.04 5.21
CA GLU A 145 -8.21 1.07 4.24
C GLU A 145 -9.38 2.06 4.22
N SER A 146 -9.43 2.99 5.20
CA SER A 146 -10.20 4.23 4.98
C SER A 146 -9.66 4.95 3.74
N ALA A 147 -10.52 5.67 3.00
CA ALA A 147 -10.11 6.47 1.86
C ALA A 147 -8.93 7.39 2.23
N ASP A 148 -8.95 7.99 3.43
CA ASP A 148 -7.87 8.81 3.97
C ASP A 148 -6.50 8.10 4.03
N ASP A 149 -6.47 6.81 4.42
CA ASP A 149 -5.21 6.04 4.48
C ASP A 149 -4.67 5.77 3.07
N LYS A 150 -5.56 5.48 2.11
CA LYS A 150 -5.20 5.30 0.69
C LYS A 150 -4.61 6.59 0.11
N LEU A 151 -5.26 7.72 0.35
CA LEU A 151 -4.82 9.03 -0.12
C LEU A 151 -3.46 9.40 0.49
N TYR A 152 -3.33 9.27 1.81
CA TYR A 152 -2.10 9.58 2.53
C TYR A 152 -0.92 8.75 2.03
N ARG A 153 -1.08 7.44 1.85
CA ARG A 153 -0.01 6.55 1.38
C ARG A 153 0.36 6.79 -0.09
N SER A 154 -0.59 7.27 -0.90
CA SER A 154 -0.37 7.48 -2.33
C SER A 154 0.52 8.69 -2.65
N GLN A 155 0.72 9.60 -1.69
CA GLN A 155 1.64 10.74 -1.81
C GLN A 155 3.09 10.31 -2.10
N HIS A 156 3.49 9.10 -1.67
CA HIS A 156 4.82 8.56 -1.95
C HIS A 156 5.08 8.25 -3.42
N TYR A 157 4.01 8.08 -4.21
CA TYR A 157 4.10 7.78 -5.63
C TYR A 157 3.84 9.02 -6.48
N MET A 158 3.74 10.22 -5.91
CA MET A 158 3.57 11.45 -6.67
C MET A 158 4.89 11.91 -7.31
N ASP A 159 4.82 12.56 -8.47
CA ASP A 159 6.02 13.16 -9.09
C ASP A 159 6.40 14.45 -8.35
N ASP A 160 5.39 15.23 -7.94
CA ASP A 160 5.53 16.42 -7.11
C ASP A 160 4.51 16.41 -5.96
N PRO A 161 4.85 15.81 -4.80
CA PRO A 161 3.95 15.72 -3.65
C PRO A 161 3.47 17.05 -3.07
N VAL A 162 4.07 18.18 -3.47
CA VAL A 162 3.67 19.52 -3.02
C VAL A 162 2.49 20.04 -3.84
N ASN A 163 2.48 19.76 -5.14
CA ASN A 163 1.51 20.32 -6.09
C ASN A 163 0.52 19.29 -6.66
N ASP A 164 0.88 18.01 -6.60
CA ASP A 164 0.04 16.92 -7.08
C ASP A 164 -1.09 16.59 -6.09
N TRP A 165 -2.11 15.94 -6.62
CA TRP A 165 -3.28 15.48 -5.90
C TRP A 165 -3.51 13.99 -6.08
N ALA A 166 -4.20 13.41 -5.11
CA ALA A 166 -4.62 12.02 -5.11
C ALA A 166 -6.12 11.99 -4.85
N GLU A 167 -6.84 11.16 -5.59
CA GLU A 167 -8.25 10.89 -5.36
C GLU A 167 -8.57 9.42 -5.58
N VAL A 168 -9.53 8.86 -4.85
CA VAL A 168 -10.00 7.50 -5.10
C VAL A 168 -11.04 7.53 -6.21
N LEU A 169 -10.69 6.98 -7.38
CA LEU A 169 -11.54 6.96 -8.57
C LEU A 169 -11.64 5.54 -9.14
N TYR A 170 -12.71 5.25 -9.86
CA TYR A 170 -12.87 4.00 -10.59
C TYR A 170 -12.03 4.03 -11.87
N VAL A 171 -11.03 3.15 -11.97
CA VAL A 171 -10.14 3.10 -13.14
C VAL A 171 -10.77 2.27 -14.26
N ASP A 172 -11.03 0.99 -14.01
CA ASP A 172 -11.67 0.05 -14.94
C ASP A 172 -12.16 -1.21 -14.20
N GLU A 173 -12.66 -2.22 -14.91
CA GLU A 173 -13.11 -3.49 -14.31
C GLU A 173 -11.97 -4.31 -13.67
N LYS A 174 -10.74 -4.18 -14.18
CA LYS A 174 -9.57 -4.94 -13.71
C LYS A 174 -9.04 -4.38 -12.39
N TYR A 175 -8.94 -3.05 -12.30
CA TYR A 175 -8.37 -2.35 -11.16
C TYR A 175 -9.43 -1.81 -10.20
N ASN A 176 -10.69 -1.66 -10.62
CA ASN A 176 -11.78 -1.09 -9.83
C ASN A 176 -11.39 0.30 -9.26
N GLU A 177 -11.85 0.65 -8.07
CA GLU A 177 -11.45 1.88 -7.37
C GLU A 177 -9.98 1.83 -6.93
N ARG A 178 -9.20 2.80 -7.43
CA ARG A 178 -7.79 3.00 -7.06
C ARG A 178 -7.51 4.48 -6.81
N CYS A 179 -6.40 4.72 -6.13
CA CYS A 179 -5.94 6.08 -5.95
C CYS A 179 -5.29 6.56 -7.25
N VAL A 180 -5.93 7.52 -7.91
CA VAL A 180 -5.43 8.17 -9.12
C VAL A 180 -4.68 9.41 -8.72
N LEU A 181 -3.48 9.56 -9.28
CA LEU A 181 -2.62 10.70 -9.08
C LEU A 181 -2.89 11.72 -10.19
N LEU A 182 -3.04 12.97 -9.78
CA LEU A 182 -3.35 14.10 -10.64
C LEU A 182 -2.28 15.16 -10.48
N ARG A 183 -1.71 15.60 -11.61
CA ARG A 183 -0.72 16.66 -11.61
C ARG A 183 -1.38 18.01 -11.78
N SER A 184 -0.80 19.05 -11.17
CA SER A 184 -1.22 20.42 -11.47
C SER A 184 -0.77 20.82 -12.87
N VAL A 185 -1.70 21.39 -13.65
CA VAL A 185 -1.44 21.84 -15.02
C VAL A 185 -1.82 23.31 -15.19
N ALA A 186 -1.26 23.95 -16.20
CA ALA A 186 -1.67 25.29 -16.59
C ALA A 186 -3.13 25.29 -17.08
N GLN A 187 -3.77 26.46 -16.99
CA GLN A 187 -5.13 26.65 -17.49
C GLN A 187 -5.22 26.29 -18.99
N PRO A 188 -6.18 25.44 -19.40
CA PRO A 188 -6.41 25.12 -20.80
C PRO A 188 -6.89 26.35 -21.58
N PRO A 189 -6.80 26.33 -22.92
CA PRO A 189 -7.34 27.39 -23.75
C PRO A 189 -8.83 27.63 -23.50
N LEU A 190 -9.29 28.86 -23.69
CA LEU A 190 -10.67 29.27 -23.37
C LEU A 190 -11.75 28.51 -24.17
N TRP A 191 -11.39 27.98 -25.33
CA TRP A 191 -12.27 27.18 -26.19
C TRP A 191 -12.22 25.67 -25.89
N VAL A 192 -11.43 25.25 -24.90
CA VAL A 192 -11.39 23.88 -24.40
C VAL A 192 -12.08 23.84 -23.05
N GLU A 193 -13.26 23.23 -23.00
CA GLU A 193 -14.02 23.12 -21.76
C GLU A 193 -13.39 22.09 -20.82
N PRO A 194 -12.98 22.48 -19.59
CA PRO A 194 -12.50 21.52 -18.60
C PRO A 194 -13.68 20.73 -17.99
N HIS A 195 -13.35 19.59 -17.41
CA HIS A 195 -14.29 18.80 -16.63
C HIS A 195 -14.46 19.38 -15.21
N PHE A 196 -15.67 19.26 -14.67
CA PHE A 196 -16.00 19.66 -13.29
C PHE A 196 -16.23 18.46 -12.35
N ASP A 197 -16.09 17.25 -12.89
CA ASP A 197 -16.17 15.98 -12.17
C ASP A 197 -14.89 15.17 -12.47
N LEU A 198 -14.25 14.66 -11.42
CA LEU A 198 -12.97 13.96 -11.53
C LEU A 198 -13.09 12.63 -12.27
N GLN A 199 -14.19 11.90 -12.08
CA GLN A 199 -14.40 10.64 -12.78
C GLN A 199 -14.62 10.87 -14.28
N SER A 200 -15.36 11.91 -14.66
CA SER A 200 -15.54 12.33 -16.05
C SER A 200 -14.22 12.76 -16.69
N ALA A 201 -13.36 13.47 -15.94
CA ALA A 201 -12.03 13.85 -16.38
C ALA A 201 -11.14 12.62 -16.62
N LEU A 202 -11.15 11.66 -15.69
CA LEU A 202 -10.44 10.38 -15.82
C LEU A 202 -10.89 9.60 -17.06
N ASN A 203 -12.20 9.48 -17.26
CA ASN A 203 -12.76 8.79 -18.42
C ASN A 203 -12.38 9.47 -19.75
N ALA A 204 -12.26 10.80 -19.76
CA ALA A 204 -11.80 11.54 -20.93
C ALA A 204 -10.29 11.34 -21.19
N TRP A 205 -9.47 11.29 -20.14
CA TRP A 205 -8.05 10.94 -20.23
C TRP A 205 -7.86 9.54 -20.86
N LEU A 206 -8.57 8.53 -20.34
CA LEU A 206 -8.44 7.14 -20.76
C LEU A 206 -8.88 6.86 -22.21
N LYS A 207 -9.58 7.79 -22.87
CA LYS A 207 -9.87 7.70 -24.32
C LYS A 207 -8.65 7.95 -25.20
N HIS A 208 -7.65 8.64 -24.67
CA HIS A 208 -6.51 9.18 -25.43
C HIS A 208 -5.15 8.74 -24.86
N HIS A 209 -5.11 8.35 -23.59
CA HIS A 209 -3.89 8.06 -22.85
C HIS A 209 -4.08 6.85 -21.94
N GLU A 210 -2.96 6.20 -21.62
CA GLU A 210 -2.89 5.22 -20.55
C GLU A 210 -2.44 5.90 -19.26
N LEU A 211 -2.86 5.39 -18.10
CA LEU A 211 -2.30 5.81 -16.83
C LEU A 211 -1.06 4.98 -16.51
N GLU A 212 -0.02 5.62 -15.98
CA GLU A 212 1.10 4.86 -15.44
C GLU A 212 0.65 4.09 -14.19
N GLU A 213 0.81 2.77 -14.22
CA GLU A 213 0.64 1.95 -13.03
C GLU A 213 1.85 2.11 -12.09
N ARG A 214 1.61 2.60 -10.88
CA ARG A 214 2.63 2.75 -9.83
C ARG A 214 2.36 1.78 -8.69
N SER A 215 3.40 1.05 -8.30
CA SER A 215 3.42 0.23 -7.08
C SER A 215 4.87 -0.04 -6.69
N ALA A 216 5.10 -0.49 -5.46
CA ALA A 216 6.42 -1.00 -5.06
C ALA A 216 6.80 -2.33 -5.71
N LEU A 217 5.87 -2.96 -6.43
CA LEU A 217 6.10 -4.20 -7.17
C LEU A 217 6.39 -3.87 -8.64
N ARG A 218 7.42 -3.06 -8.94
CA ARG A 218 7.98 -3.06 -10.30
C ARG A 218 8.98 -4.21 -10.42
N GLY A 219 8.46 -5.36 -10.83
CA GLY A 219 9.21 -6.52 -11.31
C GLY A 219 8.24 -7.54 -11.95
N PRO A 220 8.72 -8.41 -12.87
CA PRO A 220 7.91 -9.41 -13.61
C PRO A 220 7.20 -10.46 -12.74
N PHE A 221 7.25 -10.31 -11.42
CA PHE A 221 6.75 -11.25 -10.42
C PHE A 221 5.27 -11.08 -10.09
N TRP A 222 4.48 -10.30 -10.83
CA TRP A 222 3.02 -10.23 -10.55
C TRP A 222 2.30 -11.52 -10.94
N ASP A 223 2.69 -12.11 -12.08
CA ASP A 223 2.18 -13.43 -12.47
C ASP A 223 2.73 -14.51 -11.53
N ASP A 224 4.03 -14.45 -11.21
CA ASP A 224 4.66 -15.38 -10.25
C ASP A 224 4.10 -15.24 -8.84
N ALA A 225 3.75 -14.04 -8.36
CA ALA A 225 3.21 -13.84 -7.01
C ALA A 225 1.72 -14.19 -6.92
N ILE A 226 0.96 -14.05 -8.01
CA ILE A 226 -0.41 -14.59 -8.09
C ILE A 226 -0.33 -16.13 -8.07
N ASP A 227 0.57 -16.71 -8.84
CA ASP A 227 0.78 -18.16 -8.90
C ASP A 227 1.33 -18.70 -7.57
N GLU A 228 2.29 -18.02 -6.96
CA GLU A 228 2.85 -18.35 -5.64
C GLU A 228 1.80 -18.19 -4.54
N ARG A 229 0.93 -17.16 -4.61
CA ARG A 229 -0.20 -17.04 -3.66
C ARG A 229 -1.26 -18.12 -3.87
N ARG A 230 -1.52 -18.53 -5.11
CA ARG A 230 -2.39 -19.67 -5.44
C ARG A 230 -1.78 -20.95 -4.88
N GLU A 231 -0.49 -21.16 -5.09
CA GLU A 231 0.26 -22.32 -4.63
C GLU A 231 0.38 -22.36 -3.09
N ILE A 232 0.59 -21.21 -2.43
CA ILE A 232 0.56 -21.09 -0.97
C ILE A 232 -0.84 -21.36 -0.42
N ARG A 233 -1.91 -20.88 -1.07
CA ARG A 233 -3.29 -21.20 -0.68
C ARG A 233 -3.60 -22.68 -0.85
N GLU A 234 -3.20 -23.27 -1.98
CA GLU A 234 -3.37 -24.70 -2.25
C GLU A 234 -2.54 -25.54 -1.28
N GLN A 235 -1.30 -25.15 -0.96
CA GLN A 235 -0.48 -25.80 0.06
C GLN A 235 -1.06 -25.61 1.45
N ALA A 236 -1.58 -24.43 1.80
CA ALA A 236 -2.26 -24.20 3.08
C ALA A 236 -3.56 -25.01 3.18
N GLN A 237 -4.26 -25.21 2.06
CA GLN A 237 -5.47 -26.03 1.99
C GLN A 237 -5.13 -27.53 2.09
N ARG A 238 -4.08 -28.00 1.41
CA ARG A 238 -3.50 -29.34 1.59
C ARG A 238 -2.96 -29.57 3.02
N ARG A 239 -2.44 -28.53 3.68
CA ARG A 239 -2.02 -28.57 5.10
C ARG A 239 -3.21 -28.54 6.07
N ARG A 240 -4.35 -27.97 5.67
CA ARG A 240 -5.61 -27.99 6.43
C ARG A 240 -6.32 -29.33 6.33
N GLU A 241 -6.16 -30.03 5.23
CA GLU A 241 -6.50 -31.46 5.11
C GLU A 241 -5.54 -32.24 6.01
N LYS A 242 -5.94 -32.43 7.27
CA LYS A 242 -5.19 -33.23 8.23
C LYS A 242 -5.01 -34.63 7.62
N PRO A 243 -3.78 -35.12 7.40
CA PRO A 243 -3.59 -36.51 7.01
C PRO A 243 -4.28 -37.39 8.06
N ASP A 244 -4.95 -38.46 7.60
CA ASP A 244 -5.64 -39.37 8.50
C ASP A 244 -4.68 -39.97 9.55
N LYS A 245 -5.24 -40.53 10.62
CA LYS A 245 -4.45 -41.07 11.75
C LYS A 245 -3.40 -42.10 11.31
N GLN A 246 -3.66 -42.85 10.25
CA GLN A 246 -2.77 -43.89 9.75
C GLN A 246 -1.60 -43.29 8.97
N THR A 247 -1.89 -42.32 8.09
CA THR A 247 -0.87 -41.58 7.35
C THR A 247 0.09 -40.82 8.28
N ARG A 248 -0.41 -40.26 9.39
CA ARG A 248 0.42 -39.61 10.43
C ARG A 248 1.37 -40.58 11.14
N LYS A 249 0.89 -41.78 11.46
CA LYS A 249 1.69 -42.82 12.12
C LYS A 249 2.82 -43.29 11.19
N GLU A 250 2.52 -43.46 9.90
CA GLU A 250 3.51 -43.83 8.88
C GLU A 250 4.62 -42.77 8.75
N ILE A 251 4.24 -41.49 8.65
CA ILE A 251 5.20 -40.36 8.55
C ILE A 251 6.09 -40.29 9.79
N ARG A 252 5.52 -40.47 10.99
CA ARG A 252 6.30 -40.50 12.25
C ARG A 252 7.32 -41.61 12.25
N LYS A 253 6.92 -42.84 11.89
CA LYS A 253 7.81 -43.99 11.81
C LYS A 253 8.95 -43.79 10.82
N GLN A 254 8.66 -43.20 9.65
CA GLN A 254 9.68 -42.86 8.66
C GLN A 254 10.64 -41.77 9.15
N THR A 255 10.12 -40.75 9.84
CA THR A 255 10.91 -39.65 10.40
C THR A 255 11.79 -40.14 11.57
N ALA A 256 11.27 -41.04 12.40
CA ALA A 256 12.00 -41.68 13.50
C ALA A 256 13.16 -42.54 12.97
N ALA A 257 12.92 -43.34 11.93
CA ALA A 257 13.95 -44.13 11.28
C ALA A 257 15.06 -43.25 10.68
N ALA A 258 14.69 -42.14 10.03
CA ALA A 258 15.65 -41.18 9.49
C ALA A 258 16.48 -40.51 10.59
N LEU A 259 15.85 -40.04 11.68
CA LEU A 259 16.55 -39.43 12.81
C LEU A 259 17.48 -40.41 13.51
N ALA A 260 17.09 -41.68 13.65
CA ALA A 260 17.94 -42.72 14.23
C ALA A 260 19.18 -43.05 13.37
N THR A 261 19.20 -42.64 12.10
CA THR A 261 20.36 -42.85 11.23
C THR A 261 21.50 -41.88 11.57
N ASP A 262 21.17 -40.67 12.04
CA ASP A 262 22.12 -39.59 12.32
C ASP A 262 22.18 -39.20 13.82
N SER A 263 21.48 -39.93 14.69
CA SER A 263 21.33 -39.63 16.12
C SER A 263 21.66 -40.86 16.98
N PRO A 264 22.16 -40.70 18.23
CA PRO A 264 22.40 -41.82 19.14
C PRO A 264 21.12 -42.53 19.63
N PHE A 265 19.94 -42.16 19.14
CA PHE A 265 18.66 -42.76 19.54
C PHE A 265 18.31 -43.89 18.59
N THR A 266 17.84 -45.01 19.15
CA THR A 266 17.21 -46.06 18.34
C THR A 266 15.94 -45.53 17.65
N PRO A 267 15.47 -46.16 16.56
CA PRO A 267 14.22 -45.76 15.91
C PRO A 267 13.03 -45.70 16.88
N ASP A 268 12.95 -46.62 17.84
CA ASP A 268 11.88 -46.66 18.84
C ASP A 268 12.00 -45.50 19.86
N GLU A 269 13.22 -45.16 20.28
CA GLU A 269 13.47 -43.98 21.13
C GLU A 269 13.19 -42.66 20.39
N ALA A 270 13.58 -42.58 19.11
CA ALA A 270 13.29 -41.43 18.26
C ALA A 270 11.79 -41.28 17.99
N GLU A 271 11.06 -42.39 17.80
CA GLU A 271 9.59 -42.38 17.66
C GLU A 271 8.92 -41.89 18.95
N THR A 272 9.39 -42.35 20.12
CA THR A 272 8.89 -41.90 21.43
C THR A 272 9.16 -40.41 21.67
N ILE A 273 10.35 -39.91 21.31
CA ILE A 273 10.70 -38.49 21.42
C ILE A 273 9.84 -37.65 20.45
N LEU A 274 9.67 -38.11 19.21
CA LEU A 274 8.80 -37.46 18.24
C LEU A 274 7.34 -37.48 18.68
N GLU A 275 6.88 -38.53 19.35
CA GLU A 275 5.53 -38.63 19.92
C GLU A 275 5.33 -37.63 21.07
N GLY A 276 6.36 -37.40 21.90
CA GLY A 276 6.36 -36.35 22.91
C GLY A 276 6.38 -34.92 22.33
N ILE A 277 7.21 -34.67 21.30
CA ILE A 277 7.33 -33.34 20.65
C ILE A 277 6.09 -33.03 19.80
N SER A 278 5.59 -34.02 19.07
CA SER A 278 4.34 -33.93 18.30
C SER A 278 3.11 -34.24 19.14
N GLY A 279 3.28 -34.31 20.47
CA GLY A 279 2.24 -34.56 21.44
C GLY A 279 1.13 -33.54 21.25
N GLU A 280 0.11 -33.93 20.49
CA GLU A 280 -1.26 -33.80 20.94
C GLU A 280 -1.28 -34.48 22.32
N ALA A 281 -0.78 -33.79 23.37
CA ALA A 281 -0.92 -34.21 24.75
C ALA A 281 -2.37 -34.60 24.88
N ASP A 282 -2.62 -35.87 25.22
CA ASP A 282 -3.95 -36.48 25.19
C ASP A 282 -4.94 -35.44 25.71
N VAL A 283 -5.74 -34.86 24.81
CA VAL A 283 -6.57 -33.69 25.14
C VAL A 283 -7.58 -34.07 26.23
N ASP A 284 -7.79 -35.38 26.39
CA ASP A 284 -8.65 -35.97 27.38
C ASP A 284 -7.93 -36.30 28.71
N SER A 285 -6.60 -36.16 28.79
CA SER A 285 -5.87 -36.23 30.05
C SER A 285 -6.25 -35.07 30.97
N VAL A 286 -6.59 -35.40 32.21
CA VAL A 286 -6.93 -34.41 33.25
C VAL A 286 -5.64 -33.68 33.64
N PRO A 287 -5.57 -32.34 33.50
CA PRO A 287 -4.41 -31.58 33.95
C PRO A 287 -4.23 -31.75 35.46
N GLU A 288 -3.05 -32.17 35.88
CA GLU A 288 -2.72 -32.30 37.29
C GLU A 288 -2.28 -30.96 37.86
N ARG A 289 -2.64 -30.70 39.12
CA ARG A 289 -2.12 -29.56 39.88
C ARG A 289 -0.67 -29.83 40.23
N GLY A 290 0.19 -28.86 40.00
CA GLY A 290 1.61 -28.93 40.40
C GLY A 290 1.95 -27.86 41.43
N ASN A 291 3.16 -27.92 41.97
CA ASN A 291 3.69 -26.81 42.76
C ASN A 291 4.25 -25.75 41.82
N SER A 292 4.22 -24.50 42.26
CA SER A 292 4.76 -23.35 41.52
C SER A 292 6.26 -23.46 41.25
N GLU A 293 6.97 -24.35 41.93
CA GLU A 293 8.41 -24.59 41.74
C GLU A 293 8.70 -25.60 40.62
N ASP A 294 7.71 -26.42 40.24
CA ASP A 294 7.93 -27.61 39.41
C ASP A 294 8.06 -27.26 37.91
N SER A 295 7.63 -26.07 37.50
CA SER A 295 7.71 -25.65 36.09
C SER A 295 7.97 -24.17 35.89
N LYS A 296 8.77 -23.90 34.86
CA LYS A 296 9.09 -22.58 34.30
C LYS A 296 7.92 -21.95 33.54
N HIS A 297 6.82 -22.68 33.35
CA HIS A 297 5.68 -22.27 32.55
C HIS A 297 4.38 -22.83 33.14
N GLY A 298 3.30 -22.06 33.11
CA GLY A 298 1.99 -22.56 33.55
C GLY A 298 0.89 -21.52 33.61
N TYR A 299 -0.27 -21.93 34.15
CA TYR A 299 -1.40 -21.07 34.46
C TYR A 299 -1.73 -21.11 35.95
N ILE A 300 -2.12 -19.97 36.52
CA ILE A 300 -2.64 -19.83 37.88
C ILE A 300 -4.11 -19.40 37.80
N LEU A 301 -5.01 -20.28 38.26
CA LEU A 301 -6.46 -20.05 38.26
C LEU A 301 -6.88 -19.09 39.37
N ARG A 302 -8.14 -18.61 39.35
CA ARG A 302 -8.64 -17.60 40.31
C ARG A 302 -8.60 -18.05 41.77
N ASP A 303 -8.66 -19.35 42.01
CA ASP A 303 -8.55 -19.99 43.33
C ASP A 303 -7.10 -20.12 43.81
N GLY A 304 -6.12 -19.73 43.00
CA GLY A 304 -4.69 -19.82 43.31
C GLY A 304 -4.04 -21.14 42.87
N SER A 305 -4.78 -22.08 42.29
CA SER A 305 -4.24 -23.36 41.82
C SER A 305 -3.30 -23.17 40.63
N PHE A 306 -2.12 -23.78 40.71
CA PHE A 306 -1.12 -23.76 39.65
C PHE A 306 -1.16 -25.05 38.82
N TYR A 307 -1.12 -24.87 37.50
CA TYR A 307 -1.05 -25.95 36.53
C TYR A 307 0.20 -25.76 35.67
N PRO A 308 1.23 -26.61 35.83
CA PRO A 308 2.45 -26.52 35.06
C PRO A 308 2.20 -26.94 33.60
N CYS A 309 2.95 -26.33 32.68
CA CYS A 309 3.09 -26.83 31.31
C CYS A 309 4.56 -26.77 30.89
N GLU A 310 4.89 -27.37 29.75
CA GLU A 310 6.21 -27.20 29.14
C GLU A 310 6.26 -25.96 28.23
N TYR A 311 7.46 -25.66 27.76
CA TYR A 311 7.70 -24.63 26.77
C TYR A 311 6.90 -24.92 25.49
N MET A 312 6.11 -23.93 25.02
CA MET A 312 5.16 -24.02 23.89
C MET A 312 3.81 -24.73 24.17
N GLN A 313 3.58 -25.23 25.38
CA GLN A 313 2.34 -25.96 25.70
C GLN A 313 1.23 -25.12 26.37
N HIS A 314 1.41 -23.80 26.56
CA HIS A 314 0.38 -22.97 27.21
C HIS A 314 -0.98 -23.08 26.53
N ARG A 315 -1.04 -22.96 25.21
CA ARG A 315 -2.31 -23.03 24.48
C ARG A 315 -3.01 -24.38 24.69
N ALA A 316 -2.24 -25.47 24.62
CA ALA A 316 -2.76 -26.82 24.84
C ALA A 316 -3.21 -27.03 26.29
N LEU A 317 -2.46 -26.52 27.28
CA LEU A 317 -2.86 -26.56 28.68
C LEU A 317 -4.15 -25.76 28.90
N ALA A 318 -4.27 -24.56 28.34
CA ALA A 318 -5.47 -23.75 28.43
C ALA A 318 -6.69 -24.47 27.84
N THR A 319 -6.57 -25.07 26.65
CA THR A 319 -7.63 -25.91 26.06
C THR A 319 -8.07 -27.03 27.00
N ARG A 320 -7.12 -27.80 27.56
CA ARG A 320 -7.45 -28.91 28.46
C ARG A 320 -8.13 -28.42 29.74
N LEU A 321 -7.63 -27.36 30.36
CA LEU A 321 -8.23 -26.79 31.58
C LEU A 321 -9.65 -26.28 31.31
N LEU A 322 -9.87 -25.58 30.20
CA LEU A 322 -11.20 -25.08 29.82
C LEU A 322 -12.19 -26.22 29.56
N LYS A 323 -11.74 -27.28 28.86
CA LYS A 323 -12.55 -28.46 28.60
C LYS A 323 -12.92 -29.20 29.89
N HIS A 324 -11.94 -29.49 30.75
CA HIS A 324 -12.15 -30.34 31.94
C HIS A 324 -12.80 -29.61 33.11
N LEU A 325 -12.44 -28.35 33.37
CA LEU A 325 -12.95 -27.61 34.54
C LEU A 325 -14.24 -26.85 34.25
N HIS A 326 -14.50 -26.55 32.97
CA HIS A 326 -15.61 -25.66 32.58
C HIS A 326 -16.46 -26.20 31.44
N SER A 327 -16.11 -27.34 30.84
CA SER A 327 -16.81 -27.91 29.68
C SER A 327 -16.92 -26.91 28.51
N VAL A 328 -15.86 -26.10 28.30
CA VAL A 328 -15.78 -25.11 27.22
C VAL A 328 -14.82 -25.58 26.14
N GLU A 329 -15.32 -25.62 24.89
CA GLU A 329 -14.51 -25.79 23.68
C GLU A 329 -14.45 -24.45 22.94
N THR A 330 -13.24 -24.00 22.58
CA THR A 330 -13.01 -22.69 21.94
C THR A 330 -11.83 -22.78 20.96
N ASP A 331 -11.92 -22.02 19.87
CA ASP A 331 -10.84 -21.86 18.90
C ASP A 331 -9.69 -21.00 19.45
N ASP A 332 -9.95 -20.18 20.47
CA ASP A 332 -8.97 -19.28 21.11
C ASP A 332 -8.95 -19.44 22.64
N PRO A 333 -8.26 -20.47 23.14
CA PRO A 333 -8.24 -20.79 24.58
C PRO A 333 -7.44 -19.79 25.42
N ASP A 334 -6.48 -19.07 24.82
CA ASP A 334 -5.71 -18.05 25.54
C ASP A 334 -6.61 -16.85 25.87
N LYS A 335 -7.41 -16.39 24.89
CA LYS A 335 -8.38 -15.32 25.12
C LYS A 335 -9.44 -15.70 26.17
N GLU A 336 -9.97 -16.92 26.10
CA GLU A 336 -10.96 -17.41 27.08
C GLU A 336 -10.35 -17.52 28.50
N ALA A 337 -9.10 -17.97 28.61
CA ALA A 337 -8.36 -17.98 29.89
C ALA A 337 -8.18 -16.56 30.46
N ASP A 338 -7.83 -15.60 29.60
CA ASP A 338 -7.72 -14.18 29.96
C ASP A 338 -9.06 -13.60 30.44
N GLU A 339 -10.17 -13.91 29.75
CA GLU A 339 -11.51 -13.46 30.12
C GLU A 339 -11.95 -14.01 31.48
N ARG A 340 -11.55 -15.25 31.81
CA ARG A 340 -11.75 -15.89 33.12
C ARG A 340 -10.81 -15.38 34.20
N GLY A 341 -9.86 -14.51 33.84
CA GLY A 341 -8.90 -13.92 34.75
C GLY A 341 -7.87 -14.92 35.26
N TRP A 342 -7.48 -15.88 34.44
CA TRP A 342 -6.32 -16.73 34.72
C TRP A 342 -5.04 -15.92 34.53
N VAL A 343 -4.00 -16.31 35.25
CA VAL A 343 -2.69 -15.66 35.16
C VAL A 343 -1.72 -16.60 34.46
N LYS A 344 -1.09 -16.12 33.40
CA LYS A 344 -0.09 -16.88 32.64
C LYS A 344 1.30 -16.54 33.18
N VAL A 345 2.06 -17.56 33.55
CA VAL A 345 3.45 -17.42 33.99
C VAL A 345 4.40 -18.13 33.02
N GLN A 346 5.53 -17.49 32.72
CA GLN A 346 6.54 -18.04 31.82
C GLN A 346 7.93 -17.44 32.05
N ILE A 347 8.97 -18.24 31.84
CA ILE A 347 10.33 -17.73 31.66
C ILE A 347 10.61 -17.56 30.18
N GLY A 348 11.04 -16.37 29.77
CA GLY A 348 11.43 -16.08 28.40
C GLY A 348 12.67 -16.87 27.97
N MET A 349 12.65 -17.43 26.75
CA MET A 349 13.73 -18.31 26.28
C MET A 349 15.07 -17.56 26.13
N LEU A 350 15.02 -16.32 25.63
CA LEU A 350 16.21 -15.55 25.26
C LEU A 350 16.75 -14.71 26.42
N ASP A 351 15.87 -14.05 27.17
CA ASP A 351 16.24 -13.15 28.27
C ASP A 351 16.27 -13.85 29.63
N LYS A 352 15.74 -15.09 29.71
CA LYS A 352 15.54 -15.85 30.95
C LYS A 352 14.78 -15.07 32.02
N MET A 353 13.99 -14.07 31.62
CA MET A 353 13.21 -13.27 32.55
C MET A 353 11.88 -13.96 32.84
N ALA A 354 11.57 -14.07 34.13
CA ALA A 354 10.26 -14.49 34.61
C ALA A 354 9.22 -13.40 34.29
N ARG A 355 8.11 -13.79 33.68
CA ARG A 355 7.01 -12.90 33.29
C ARG A 355 5.70 -13.44 33.83
N VAL A 356 4.94 -12.55 34.45
CA VAL A 356 3.57 -12.80 34.92
C VAL A 356 2.63 -11.93 34.10
N MET A 357 1.74 -12.55 33.34
CA MET A 357 0.80 -11.86 32.45
C MET A 357 -0.62 -12.11 32.94
N ALA A 358 -1.34 -11.03 33.23
CA ALA A 358 -2.73 -11.09 33.69
C ALA A 358 -3.54 -9.97 33.02
N VAL A 359 -4.58 -10.34 32.27
CA VAL A 359 -5.49 -9.36 31.62
C VAL A 359 -6.51 -8.80 32.62
N ARG A 360 -6.92 -9.61 33.60
CA ARG A 360 -7.83 -9.20 34.69
C ARG A 360 -7.06 -9.00 35.98
N ARG A 361 -7.65 -8.24 36.91
CA ARG A 361 -7.11 -8.06 38.26
C ARG A 361 -6.98 -9.41 38.98
N MET A 362 -5.76 -9.74 39.39
CA MET A 362 -5.44 -10.93 40.17
C MET A 362 -6.13 -10.92 41.53
N THR A 363 -6.61 -12.08 41.98
CA THR A 363 -7.03 -12.29 43.37
C THR A 363 -5.81 -12.29 44.31
N GLU A 364 -6.03 -12.13 45.61
CA GLU A 364 -4.93 -12.19 46.60
C GLU A 364 -4.23 -13.56 46.58
N VAL A 365 -4.99 -14.64 46.42
CA VAL A 365 -4.45 -16.00 46.31
C VAL A 365 -3.63 -16.20 45.03
N GLN A 366 -4.10 -15.69 43.87
CA GLN A 366 -3.32 -15.71 42.63
C GLN A 366 -2.00 -14.95 42.75
N ARG A 367 -2.06 -13.75 43.35
CA ARG A 367 -0.88 -12.91 43.57
C ARG A 367 0.15 -13.60 44.46
N LYS A 368 -0.31 -14.29 45.52
CA LYS A 368 0.55 -15.09 46.39
C LYS A 368 1.23 -16.22 45.60
N THR A 369 0.47 -17.03 44.86
CA THR A 369 1.03 -18.12 44.03
C THR A 369 1.99 -17.60 42.97
N ALA A 370 1.68 -16.46 42.33
CA ALA A 370 2.55 -15.84 41.32
C ALA A 370 3.85 -15.32 41.93
N LEU A 371 3.80 -14.79 43.16
CA LEU A 371 4.99 -14.34 43.89
C LEU A 371 5.88 -15.54 44.26
N GLU A 372 5.30 -16.62 44.78
CA GLU A 372 6.02 -17.87 45.07
C GLU A 372 6.70 -18.41 43.81
N TRP A 373 5.97 -18.45 42.69
CA TRP A 373 6.52 -18.84 41.39
C TRP A 373 7.68 -17.93 40.95
N CYS A 374 7.55 -16.61 41.10
CA CYS A 374 8.60 -15.65 40.76
C CYS A 374 9.86 -15.83 41.60
N VAL A 375 9.70 -16.07 42.92
CA VAL A 375 10.83 -16.32 43.84
C VAL A 375 11.55 -17.61 43.46
N ALA A 376 10.81 -18.70 43.20
CA ALA A 376 11.39 -19.98 42.79
C ALA A 376 12.20 -19.89 41.49
N HIS A 377 11.84 -18.96 40.62
CA HIS A 377 12.43 -18.79 39.29
C HIS A 377 13.34 -17.56 39.15
N ASN A 378 13.80 -16.99 40.28
CA ASN A 378 14.72 -15.86 40.31
C ASN A 378 14.26 -14.65 39.46
N ALA A 379 12.99 -14.30 39.55
CA ALA A 379 12.46 -13.13 38.87
C ALA A 379 13.21 -11.85 39.29
N GLY A 380 13.42 -10.95 38.33
CA GLY A 380 14.03 -9.65 38.62
C GLY A 380 13.19 -8.82 39.60
N PRO A 381 13.81 -7.85 40.30
CA PRO A 381 13.14 -7.04 41.32
C PRO A 381 11.92 -6.26 40.77
N GLU A 382 11.93 -5.90 39.48
CA GLU A 382 10.82 -5.21 38.80
C GLU A 382 9.53 -6.05 38.80
N ALA A 383 9.63 -7.33 38.46
CA ALA A 383 8.47 -8.24 38.44
C ALA A 383 7.91 -8.47 39.86
N LEU A 384 8.78 -8.54 40.86
CA LEU A 384 8.37 -8.63 42.27
C LEU A 384 7.69 -7.35 42.74
N GLN A 385 8.21 -6.18 42.35
CA GLN A 385 7.64 -4.89 42.73
C GLN A 385 6.22 -4.68 42.15
N GLU A 386 5.99 -5.08 40.89
CA GLU A 386 4.67 -5.04 40.28
C GLU A 386 3.66 -5.93 41.02
N LEU A 387 4.09 -7.14 41.42
CA LEU A 387 3.27 -8.06 42.21
C LEU A 387 3.08 -7.64 43.67
N MET A 388 3.99 -6.86 44.26
CA MET A 388 3.87 -6.38 45.64
C MET A 388 3.08 -5.08 45.76
N THR A 389 2.93 -4.33 44.68
CA THR A 389 2.18 -3.07 44.69
C THR A 389 0.68 -3.35 44.81
N PRO A 390 0.00 -2.87 45.87
CA PRO A 390 -1.44 -3.04 46.01
C PRO A 390 -2.13 -2.41 44.80
N PRO A 391 -3.10 -3.11 44.17
CA PRO A 391 -3.79 -2.55 43.02
C PRO A 391 -4.56 -1.30 43.47
N GLU A 392 -4.28 -0.15 42.82
CA GLU A 392 -5.03 1.09 43.02
C GLU A 392 -6.53 0.80 42.86
N ARG A 393 -7.33 1.30 43.82
CA ARG A 393 -8.74 0.88 43.99
C ARG A 393 -9.63 1.36 42.87
#